data_AF-A0A939URV5-F1
#
_entry.id   AF-A0A939URV5-F1
#
_cell.length_a   1.000
_cell.length_b   1.000
_cell.length_c   1.000
_cell.angle_alpha   90.00
_cell.angle_beta   90.00
_cell.angle_gamma   90.00
#
_symmetry.space_group_name_H-M   'P 1'
#
loop_
_entity.id
_entity.type
_entity.pdbx_description
1 polymer ?
#
loop_
_entity_poly.entity_id
_entity_poly.type
_entity_poly.pdbx_seq_one_letter_code
_entity_poly.pdbx_strand_id
1 'polypeptide(L)'
;MSIKLSELLNQKKTVKVELKEGPLEITFNPGAFSSKNRENIGDFATVLEWYRHFLAGCILEWDLAGEDGKPVPVSEEVLSTLPDPYVEAVFEDLRAATAVSPKKDGSSSDT
;
A
#
# COMPACT_ATOMS: atom_id res chain seq x y z
N MET A 1 2.76 16.96 22.62
CA MET A 1 3.12 15.53 22.51
C MET A 1 4.10 15.39 21.36
N SER A 2 5.22 14.68 21.55
CA SER A 2 6.21 14.45 20.49
C SER A 2 5.94 13.12 19.81
N ILE A 3 5.79 13.12 18.49
CA ILE A 3 5.65 11.91 17.68
C ILE A 3 7.04 11.30 17.45
N LYS A 4 7.20 9.98 17.60
CA LYS A 4 8.48 9.31 17.32
C LYS A 4 8.59 8.93 15.86
N LEU A 5 9.78 9.03 15.28
CA LEU A 5 10.05 8.55 13.92
C LEU A 5 9.70 7.06 13.76
N SER A 6 9.99 6.24 14.78
CA SER A 6 9.62 4.82 14.78
C SER A 6 8.11 4.59 14.74
N GLU A 7 7.31 5.51 15.28
CA GLU A 7 5.85 5.43 15.21
C GLU A 7 5.32 5.82 13.83
N LEU A 8 6.05 6.63 13.06
CA LEU A 8 5.72 6.95 11.66
C LEU A 8 6.16 5.83 10.70
N LEU A 9 7.29 5.18 10.98
CA LEU A 9 7.86 4.14 10.11
C LEU A 9 7.26 2.74 10.30
N ASN A 10 6.66 2.47 11.46
CA ASN A 10 6.05 1.15 11.78
C ASN A 10 4.52 1.22 11.83
N GLN A 11 3.93 2.17 11.13
CA GLN A 11 2.47 2.25 11.03
C GLN A 11 1.94 1.04 10.27
N LYS A 12 0.71 0.67 10.60
CA LYS A 12 -0.08 -0.28 9.82
C LYS A 12 -1.36 0.42 9.45
N LYS A 13 -1.74 0.32 8.18
CA LYS A 13 -3.02 0.83 7.70
C LYS A 13 -3.68 -0.25 6.86
N THR A 14 -4.97 -0.44 7.09
CA THR A 14 -5.80 -1.36 6.33
C THR A 14 -6.71 -0.55 5.40
N VAL A 15 -6.81 -0.99 4.14
CA VAL A 15 -7.68 -0.41 3.13
C VAL A 15 -8.42 -1.50 2.38
N LYS A 16 -9.54 -1.13 1.77
CA LYS A 16 -10.29 -2.01 0.86
C LYS A 16 -10.09 -1.48 -0.54
N VAL A 17 -9.48 -2.30 -1.39
CA VAL A 17 -9.29 -2.03 -2.82
C VAL A 17 -10.49 -2.62 -3.54
N GLU A 18 -11.27 -1.77 -4.21
CA GLU A 18 -12.47 -2.20 -4.92
C GLU A 18 -12.10 -2.82 -6.26
N LEU A 19 -12.12 -4.15 -6.34
CA LEU A 19 -11.89 -4.91 -7.58
C LEU A 19 -13.23 -5.36 -8.17
N LYS A 20 -13.20 -5.78 -9.44
CA LYS A 20 -14.40 -6.25 -10.14
C LYS A 20 -15.03 -7.48 -9.47
N GLU A 21 -14.21 -8.34 -8.87
CA GLU A 21 -14.59 -9.59 -8.23
C GLU A 21 -15.05 -9.38 -6.78
N GLY A 22 -14.75 -8.21 -6.20
CA GLY A 22 -15.07 -7.86 -4.82
C GLY A 22 -13.97 -7.03 -4.17
N PRO A 23 -14.21 -6.53 -2.95
CA PRO A 23 -13.20 -5.78 -2.21
C PRO A 23 -12.07 -6.71 -1.76
N LEU A 24 -10.83 -6.28 -1.98
CA LEU A 24 -9.62 -6.90 -1.42
C LEU A 24 -9.15 -6.07 -0.23
N GLU A 25 -9.11 -6.66 0.96
CA GLU A 25 -8.60 -6.02 2.17
C GLU A 25 -7.08 -6.18 2.24
N ILE A 26 -6.38 -5.05 2.34
CA ILE A 26 -4.91 -5.01 2.36
C ILE A 26 -4.46 -4.20 3.56
N THR A 27 -3.62 -4.80 4.41
CA THR A 27 -2.87 -4.06 5.43
C THR A 27 -1.45 -3.84 4.95
N PHE A 28 -0.98 -2.60 5.03
CA PHE A 28 0.33 -2.19 4.54
C PHE A 28 1.01 -1.21 5.51
N ASN A 29 2.32 -1.02 5.31
CA ASN A 29 3.09 0.00 6.01
C ASN A 29 3.15 1.31 5.19
N PRO A 30 2.44 2.38 5.58
CA PRO A 30 2.48 3.65 4.85
C PRO A 30 3.85 4.33 4.93
N GLY A 31 4.66 4.04 5.95
CA GLY A 31 6.04 4.52 6.06
C GLY A 31 6.94 4.01 4.91
N ALA A 32 6.52 2.96 4.20
CA ALA A 32 7.22 2.47 3.01
C ALA A 32 7.14 3.46 1.83
N PHE A 33 6.17 4.37 1.79
CA PHE A 33 6.00 5.38 0.72
C PHE A 33 6.93 6.60 0.88
N SER A 34 8.19 6.36 1.24
CA SER A 34 9.23 7.39 1.37
C SER A 34 9.93 7.69 0.04
N SER A 35 10.64 8.82 -0.06
CA SER A 35 11.50 9.12 -1.22
C SER A 35 12.62 8.09 -1.37
N LYS A 36 13.22 7.68 -0.24
CA LYS A 36 14.27 6.65 -0.18
C LYS A 36 13.84 5.33 -0.85
N ASN A 37 12.60 4.89 -0.64
CA ASN A 37 12.09 3.67 -1.26
C ASN A 37 11.63 3.87 -2.71
N ARG A 38 11.37 5.12 -3.13
CA ARG A 38 11.05 5.48 -4.51
C ARG A 38 12.27 5.63 -5.41
N GLU A 39 13.46 5.89 -4.85
CA GLU A 39 14.67 6.10 -5.64
C GLU A 39 15.20 4.83 -6.34
N ASN A 40 14.72 3.64 -5.96
CA ASN A 40 15.09 2.36 -6.59
C ASN A 40 14.41 2.09 -7.95
N ILE A 41 13.65 3.05 -8.52
CA ILE A 41 12.98 2.87 -9.82
C ILE A 41 13.97 2.58 -10.96
N GLY A 42 15.21 3.10 -10.87
CA GLY A 42 16.21 3.00 -11.94
C GLY A 42 16.69 1.58 -12.28
N ASP A 43 16.44 0.61 -11.41
CA ASP A 43 16.87 -0.78 -11.58
C ASP A 43 15.81 -1.67 -12.29
N PHE A 44 14.62 -1.14 -12.57
CA PHE A 44 13.51 -1.88 -13.17
C PHE A 44 13.31 -1.52 -14.65
N ALA A 45 12.95 -2.50 -15.47
CA ALA A 45 12.72 -2.29 -16.90
C ALA A 45 11.39 -1.58 -17.18
N THR A 46 10.42 -1.72 -16.26
CA THR A 46 9.11 -1.05 -16.36
C THR A 46 8.60 -0.53 -15.02
N VAL A 47 7.67 0.42 -15.07
CA VAL A 47 6.97 0.93 -13.87
C VAL A 47 6.17 -0.17 -13.18
N LEU A 48 5.58 -1.10 -13.93
CA LEU A 48 4.82 -2.22 -13.38
C LEU A 48 5.70 -3.21 -12.61
N GLU A 49 6.91 -3.50 -13.10
CA GLU A 49 7.89 -4.29 -12.34
C GLU A 49 8.25 -3.60 -11.02
N TRP A 50 8.47 -2.27 -11.07
CA TRP A 50 8.71 -1.50 -9.86
C TRP A 50 7.50 -1.53 -8.91
N TYR A 51 6.25 -1.45 -9.40
CA TYR A 51 5.06 -1.59 -8.56
C TYR A 51 5.01 -2.96 -7.87
N ARG A 52 5.26 -4.05 -8.58
CA ARG A 52 5.28 -5.41 -7.99
C ARG A 52 6.32 -5.52 -6.88
N HIS A 53 7.55 -5.07 -7.14
CA HIS A 53 8.62 -5.05 -6.15
C HIS A 53 8.25 -4.19 -4.93
N PHE A 54 7.75 -2.98 -5.18
CA PHE A 54 7.36 -2.04 -4.13
C PHE A 54 6.22 -2.59 -3.27
N LEU A 55 5.19 -3.17 -3.89
CA LEU A 55 4.04 -3.76 -3.19
C LEU A 55 4.44 -4.96 -2.34
N ALA A 56 5.34 -5.83 -2.83
CA ALA A 56 5.86 -6.96 -2.05
C ALA A 56 6.59 -6.50 -0.78
N GLY A 57 7.24 -5.33 -0.81
CA GLY A 57 7.94 -4.75 0.33
C GLY A 57 7.06 -3.93 1.29
N CYS A 58 5.85 -3.51 0.86
CA CYS A 58 5.01 -2.61 1.64
C CYS A 58 3.75 -3.26 2.20
N ILE A 59 3.19 -4.26 1.51
CA ILE A 59 2.03 -5.01 1.97
C ILE A 59 2.49 -5.98 3.06
N LEU A 60 1.76 -5.98 4.18
CA LEU A 60 2.02 -6.85 5.33
C LEU A 60 1.12 -8.09 5.32
N GLU A 61 -0.11 -7.91 4.86
CA GLU A 61 -1.14 -8.96 4.75
C GLU A 61 -2.21 -8.51 3.75
N TRP A 62 -2.88 -9.48 3.16
CA TRP A 62 -4.10 -9.30 2.36
C TRP A 62 -5.03 -10.50 2.56
N ASP A 63 -6.30 -10.37 2.20
CA ASP A 63 -7.29 -11.45 2.28
C ASP A 63 -7.47 -12.22 0.95
N LEU A 64 -6.49 -12.12 0.04
CA LEU A 64 -6.48 -12.87 -1.21
C LEU A 64 -6.36 -14.38 -0.93
N ALA A 65 -7.31 -15.17 -1.43
CA ALA A 65 -7.30 -16.63 -1.34
C ALA A 65 -7.01 -17.27 -2.69
N GLY A 66 -6.28 -18.39 -2.68
CA GLY A 66 -6.04 -19.22 -3.85
C GLY A 66 -7.23 -20.12 -4.16
N GLU A 67 -7.13 -20.87 -5.25
CA GLU A 67 -8.19 -21.82 -5.67
C GLU A 67 -8.47 -22.93 -4.64
N ASP A 68 -7.49 -23.25 -3.80
CA ASP A 68 -7.61 -24.21 -2.70
C ASP A 68 -8.22 -23.60 -1.42
N GLY A 69 -8.63 -22.33 -1.47
CA GLY A 69 -9.21 -21.58 -0.36
C GLY A 69 -8.19 -21.13 0.70
N LYS A 70 -6.89 -21.33 0.47
CA LYS A 70 -5.86 -20.88 1.42
C LYS A 70 -5.41 -19.46 1.14
N PRO A 71 -4.94 -18.72 2.16
CA PRO A 71 -4.35 -17.41 1.97
C PRO A 71 -3.16 -17.47 1.02
N VAL A 72 -3.14 -16.55 0.06
CA VAL A 72 -2.00 -16.38 -0.84
C VAL A 72 -0.94 -15.54 -0.13
N PRO A 73 0.35 -15.91 -0.15
CA PRO A 73 1.39 -15.06 0.42
C PRO A 73 1.57 -13.78 -0.40
N VAL A 74 1.95 -12.70 0.27
CA VAL A 74 2.38 -11.46 -0.39
C VAL A 74 3.83 -11.64 -0.83
N SER A 75 4.06 -11.78 -2.14
CA SER A 75 5.40 -11.88 -2.71
C SER A 75 5.44 -11.30 -4.12
N GLU A 76 6.64 -10.96 -4.59
CA GLU A 76 6.84 -10.52 -5.98
C GLU A 76 6.40 -11.57 -6.99
N GLU A 77 6.61 -12.86 -6.67
CA GLU A 77 6.18 -13.98 -7.50
C GLU A 77 4.66 -13.97 -7.69
N VAL A 78 3.90 -13.82 -6.59
CA VAL A 78 2.44 -13.75 -6.67
C VAL A 78 1.98 -12.48 -7.39
N LEU A 79 2.56 -11.32 -7.08
CA LEU A 79 2.20 -10.06 -7.75
C LEU A 79 2.52 -10.07 -9.24
N SER A 80 3.46 -10.92 -9.68
CA SER A 80 3.79 -11.13 -11.09
C SER A 80 2.79 -12.02 -11.82
N THR A 81 1.97 -12.80 -11.12
CA THR A 81 0.88 -13.58 -11.75
C THR A 81 -0.42 -12.79 -11.84
N LEU A 82 -0.56 -11.70 -11.08
CA LEU A 82 -1.73 -10.83 -11.14
C LEU A 82 -1.75 -10.02 -12.46
N PRO A 83 -2.93 -9.81 -13.07
CA PRO A 83 -3.05 -8.96 -14.24
C PRO A 83 -2.66 -7.51 -13.91
N ASP A 84 -1.98 -6.84 -14.85
CA ASP A 84 -1.46 -5.47 -14.65
C ASP A 84 -2.48 -4.48 -14.05
N PRO A 85 -3.76 -4.43 -14.49
CA PRO A 85 -4.72 -3.48 -13.92
C PRO A 85 -4.98 -3.67 -12.41
N TYR A 86 -4.82 -4.89 -11.89
CA TYR A 86 -4.95 -5.14 -10.44
C TYR A 86 -3.78 -4.57 -9.68
N VAL A 87 -2.57 -4.77 -10.19
CA VAL A 87 -1.34 -4.24 -9.59
C VAL A 87 -1.39 -2.71 -9.53
N GLU A 88 -1.83 -2.08 -10.63
CA GLU A 88 -2.02 -0.63 -10.70
C GLU A 88 -3.09 -0.14 -9.70
N ALA A 89 -4.26 -0.78 -9.67
CA ALA A 89 -5.34 -0.39 -8.76
C ALA A 89 -4.91 -0.49 -7.29
N VAL A 90 -4.26 -1.59 -6.91
CA VAL A 90 -3.72 -1.77 -5.55
C VAL A 90 -2.71 -0.67 -5.23
N PHE A 91 -1.74 -0.43 -6.12
CA PHE A 91 -0.72 0.60 -5.89
C PHE A 91 -1.35 2.00 -5.70
N GLU A 92 -2.28 2.39 -6.56
CA GLU A 92 -2.93 3.70 -6.50
C GLU A 92 -3.77 3.89 -5.23
N ASP A 93 -4.52 2.87 -4.80
CA ASP A 93 -5.32 2.94 -3.57
C ASP A 93 -4.43 3.01 -2.32
N LEU A 94 -3.34 2.22 -2.27
CA LEU A 94 -2.38 2.31 -1.17
C LEU A 94 -1.71 3.69 -1.14
N ARG A 95 -1.32 4.22 -2.31
CA ARG A 95 -0.72 5.55 -2.45
C ARG A 95 -1.68 6.63 -1.98
N ALA A 96 -2.95 6.59 -2.41
CA ALA A 96 -3.98 7.52 -1.98
C ALA A 96 -4.19 7.46 -0.45
N ALA A 97 -4.13 6.26 0.12
CA ALA A 97 -4.24 6.06 1.56
C ALA A 97 -3.03 6.61 2.36
N THR A 98 -1.88 6.88 1.73
CA THR A 98 -0.75 7.58 2.38
C THR A 98 -0.84 9.09 2.35
N ALA A 99 -1.78 9.67 1.58
CA ALA A 99 -1.95 11.10 1.53
C ALA A 99 -2.27 11.63 2.93
N VAL A 100 -1.38 12.48 3.45
CA VAL A 100 -1.59 13.16 4.73
C VAL A 100 -2.73 14.16 4.52
N SER A 101 -3.92 13.84 5.02
CA SER A 101 -4.92 14.87 5.22
C SER A 101 -4.43 15.77 6.37
N PRO A 102 -4.23 17.08 6.18
CA PRO A 102 -4.01 17.96 7.31
C PRO A 102 -5.18 17.75 8.27
N LYS A 103 -4.90 17.61 9.57
CA LYS A 103 -5.95 17.73 10.57
C LYS A 103 -6.65 19.05 10.29
N LYS A 104 -7.95 19.00 9.94
CA LYS A 104 -8.83 20.14 10.16
C LYS A 104 -8.79 20.36 11.67
N ASP A 105 -7.92 21.25 12.12
CA ASP A 105 -8.04 21.80 13.46
C ASP A 105 -9.44 22.40 13.52
N GLY A 106 -10.28 21.76 14.32
CA GLY A 106 -11.61 22.27 14.62
C GLY A 106 -11.46 23.65 15.22
N SER A 107 -11.94 24.65 14.47
CA SER A 107 -12.63 25.83 14.94
C SER A 107 -12.56 26.07 16.46
N SER A 108 -11.76 27.06 16.88
CA SER A 108 -12.22 27.93 17.96
C SER A 108 -12.72 29.20 17.29
N SER A 109 -14.03 29.25 17.04
CA SER A 109 -14.70 30.53 16.87
C SER A 109 -14.91 31.09 18.27
N ASP A 110 -14.05 32.02 18.66
CA ASP A 110 -14.35 32.96 19.72
C ASP A 110 -13.88 34.33 19.24
N THR A 111 -14.78 35.05 18.58
CA THR A 111 -15.10 36.47 18.86
C THR A 111 -16.22 36.96 17.96
#